data_AF-A0A971PVJ8-F1
#
_entry.id   AF-A0A971PVJ8-F1
#
_cell.length_a   1.000
_cell.length_b   1.000
_cell.length_c   1.000
_cell.angle_alpha   90.00
_cell.angle_beta   90.00
_cell.angle_gamma   90.00
#
_symmetry.space_group_name_H-M   'P 1'
#
loop_
_entity.id
_entity.type
_entity.pdbx_description
1 polymer ?
#
loop_
_entity_poly.entity_id
_entity_poly.type
_entity_poly.pdbx_seq_one_letter_code
_entity_poly.pdbx_strand_id
1 'polypeptide(L)'
;MSTLGPAPGRGELTIMIPCGTEDPTQDEVGHPVTVRADWSLDMPHDLEAERVAVALGGVSTCLDLAAGLVPALRHLLAVMTRASDRLVETRWCALGRCHGTYHHASDEAAYRHEITPVHLAARFGLRTWQAERLLDAAGTAWLAAADLTLVDEGREGYARLWSAAIHPELVPRLLLLAPPRARSMPWKFFVDAAYGGASRVRPPAQDAADTPLFRTPDAAEVQTLVSRWQREWHRVGCRPQAEHYELVVRHRIPHLLPEPAQIDRTLALCRLVEDDVDRTDVGIMLAMLGEPILVATAVQHGITSALDPRLNAIATRGEPV
;
A
#
# COMPACT_ATOMS: atom_id res chain seq x y z
N MET A 1 -7.96 2.52 -5.93
CA MET A 1 -7.19 3.76 -5.64
C MET A 1 -8.06 4.67 -4.78
N SER A 2 -7.48 5.34 -3.78
CA SER A 2 -8.23 6.23 -2.88
C SER A 2 -8.79 7.43 -3.65
N THR A 3 -10.08 7.75 -3.46
CA THR A 3 -10.79 8.87 -4.12
C THR A 3 -10.45 10.24 -3.51
N LEU A 4 -9.52 10.26 -2.55
CA LEU A 4 -9.03 11.44 -1.86
C LEU A 4 -8.06 12.22 -2.75
N GLY A 5 -8.08 13.55 -2.62
CA GLY A 5 -6.98 14.38 -3.09
C GLY A 5 -5.91 14.53 -2.02
N PRO A 6 -4.89 15.38 -2.26
CA PRO A 6 -3.80 15.63 -1.31
C PRO A 6 -4.28 16.13 0.07
N ALA A 7 -5.36 16.92 0.06
CA ALA A 7 -5.99 17.49 1.25
C ALA A 7 -7.53 17.31 1.21
N PRO A 8 -8.26 17.62 2.31
CA PRO A 8 -9.71 17.52 2.37
C PRO A 8 -10.43 18.20 1.20
N GLY A 9 -11.55 17.63 0.77
CA GLY A 9 -12.33 18.18 -0.35
C GLY A 9 -11.61 18.14 -1.70
N ARG A 10 -10.54 17.33 -1.83
CA ARG A 10 -9.63 17.32 -2.98
C ARG A 10 -8.88 18.65 -3.18
N GLY A 11 -8.63 19.36 -2.07
CA GLY A 11 -7.80 20.55 -2.06
C GLY A 11 -6.31 20.24 -2.23
N GLU A 12 -5.53 21.31 -2.32
CA GLU A 12 -4.07 21.24 -2.31
C GLU A 12 -3.50 21.09 -0.90
N LEU A 13 -2.36 20.43 -0.78
CA LEU A 13 -1.61 20.32 0.46
C LEU A 13 -0.33 21.16 0.38
N THR A 14 -0.19 22.15 1.24
CA THR A 14 1.03 22.96 1.33
C THR A 14 1.89 22.51 2.52
N ILE A 15 3.19 22.33 2.28
CA ILE A 15 4.18 21.90 3.27
C ILE A 15 5.29 22.94 3.30
N MET A 16 5.69 23.37 4.50
CA MET A 16 6.81 24.30 4.67
C MET A 16 8.11 23.50 4.75
N ILE A 17 9.03 23.77 3.81
CA ILE A 17 10.28 23.01 3.65
C ILE A 17 11.49 23.94 3.74
N PRO A 18 12.38 23.76 4.73
CA PRO A 18 13.70 24.38 4.73
C PRO A 18 14.61 23.67 3.73
N CYS A 19 14.63 24.16 2.48
CA CYS A 19 15.50 23.65 1.43
C CYS A 19 16.96 24.11 1.60
N GLY A 20 17.89 23.35 1.04
CA GLY A 20 19.33 23.70 1.03
C GLY A 20 20.11 23.29 2.28
N THR A 21 19.46 22.61 3.23
CA THR A 21 20.10 21.98 4.39
C THR A 21 19.77 20.48 4.44
N GLU A 22 20.73 19.66 4.88
CA GLU A 22 20.50 18.23 5.12
C GLU A 22 19.91 17.96 6.52
N ASP A 23 20.12 18.88 7.46
CA ASP A 23 19.77 18.75 8.87
C ASP A 23 19.18 20.07 9.41
N PRO A 24 17.93 20.40 9.06
CA PRO A 24 17.31 21.63 9.48
C PRO A 24 17.02 21.64 10.98
N THR A 25 17.13 22.80 11.60
CA THR A 25 16.63 22.97 12.97
C THR A 25 15.10 22.91 13.01
N GLN A 26 14.52 22.54 14.15
CA GLN A 26 13.06 22.37 14.30
C GLN A 26 12.29 23.66 13.95
N ASP A 27 12.86 24.83 14.28
CA ASP A 27 12.26 26.15 14.06
C ASP A 27 12.70 26.81 12.75
N GLU A 28 13.43 26.09 11.89
CA GLU A 28 13.92 26.64 10.63
C GLU A 28 12.78 27.00 9.69
N VAL A 29 12.77 28.25 9.24
CA VAL A 29 11.73 28.78 8.37
C VAL A 29 11.93 28.24 6.96
N GLY A 30 11.01 27.38 6.52
CA GLY A 30 10.96 26.88 5.16
C GLY A 30 10.23 27.83 4.19
N HIS A 31 10.21 27.47 2.91
CA HIS A 31 9.31 28.02 1.91
C HIS A 31 8.18 27.03 1.60
N PRO A 32 7.04 27.48 1.05
CA PRO A 32 5.97 26.58 0.69
C PRO A 32 6.37 25.66 -0.46
N VAL A 33 5.93 24.40 -0.36
CA VAL A 33 5.90 23.40 -1.42
C VAL A 33 4.48 22.85 -1.45
N THR A 34 3.82 22.90 -2.61
CA THR A 34 2.39 22.61 -2.72
C THR A 34 2.14 21.40 -3.62
N VAL A 35 1.48 20.38 -3.08
CA VAL A 35 0.89 19.30 -3.88
C VAL A 35 -0.51 19.76 -4.30
N ARG A 36 -0.68 20.08 -5.59
CA ARG A 36 -1.96 20.53 -6.16
C ARG A 36 -2.98 19.39 -6.23
N ALA A 37 -4.25 19.75 -6.38
CA ALA A 37 -5.37 18.81 -6.44
C ALA A 37 -5.23 17.72 -7.54
N ASP A 38 -4.54 18.04 -8.63
CA ASP A 38 -4.22 17.12 -9.74
C ASP A 38 -2.98 16.25 -9.48
N TRP A 39 -2.42 16.33 -8.27
CA TRP A 39 -1.19 15.68 -7.82
C TRP A 39 0.10 16.19 -8.47
N SER A 40 0.06 17.32 -9.18
CA SER A 40 1.27 18.01 -9.57
C SER A 40 1.92 18.70 -8.37
N LEU A 41 3.23 18.90 -8.45
CA LEU A 41 4.02 19.55 -7.41
C LEU A 41 4.38 20.97 -7.85
N ASP A 42 4.19 21.93 -6.95
CA ASP A 42 4.65 23.30 -7.08
C ASP A 42 5.73 23.60 -6.05
N MET A 43 6.85 24.16 -6.49
CA MET A 43 7.92 24.61 -5.60
C MET A 43 8.73 25.74 -6.23
N PRO A 44 9.31 26.64 -5.42
CA PRO A 44 10.00 27.83 -5.91
C PRO A 44 11.43 27.58 -6.44
N HIS A 45 11.75 26.33 -6.80
CA HIS A 45 13.09 25.92 -7.24
C HIS A 45 13.12 25.51 -8.71
N ASP A 46 14.23 25.84 -9.37
CA ASP A 46 14.54 25.33 -10.71
C ASP A 46 15.20 23.95 -10.59
N LEU A 47 14.38 22.91 -10.73
CA LEU A 47 14.84 21.52 -10.61
C LEU A 47 15.82 21.11 -11.72
N GLU A 48 15.86 21.81 -12.85
CA GLU A 48 16.87 21.55 -13.89
C GLU A 48 18.23 22.07 -13.44
N ALA A 49 18.28 23.31 -12.95
CA ALA A 49 19.48 23.89 -12.38
C ALA A 49 20.00 23.07 -11.18
N GLU A 50 19.11 22.58 -10.32
CA GLU A 50 19.50 21.71 -9.21
C GLU A 50 20.08 20.37 -9.67
N ARG A 51 19.55 19.75 -10.73
CA ARG A 51 20.13 18.52 -11.29
C ARG A 51 21.54 18.73 -11.81
N VAL A 52 21.79 19.87 -12.47
CA VAL A 52 23.13 20.26 -12.91
C VAL A 52 24.04 20.44 -11.70
N ALA A 53 23.58 21.13 -10.65
CA ALA A 53 24.35 21.32 -9.43
C ALA A 53 24.72 19.99 -8.77
N VAL A 54 23.80 19.03 -8.66
CA VAL A 54 24.08 17.68 -8.12
C VAL A 54 25.06 16.91 -9.01
N ALA A 55 24.92 16.99 -10.34
CA ALA A 55 25.86 16.36 -11.27
C ALA A 55 27.29 16.89 -11.12
N LEU A 56 27.45 18.15 -10.68
CA LEU A 56 28.73 18.79 -10.38
C LEU A 56 29.21 18.55 -8.93
N GLY A 57 28.54 17.69 -8.16
CA GLY A 57 28.93 17.31 -6.79
C GLY A 57 28.25 18.14 -5.68
N GLY A 58 27.25 18.96 -6.01
CA GLY A 58 26.39 19.63 -5.04
C GLY A 58 25.40 18.67 -4.37
N VAL A 59 24.79 19.12 -3.28
CA VAL A 59 23.68 18.42 -2.61
C VAL A 59 22.39 19.19 -2.88
N SER A 60 21.32 18.52 -3.31
CA SER A 60 19.98 19.10 -3.38
C SER A 60 18.96 18.22 -2.66
N THR A 61 18.43 18.72 -1.55
CA THR A 61 17.32 18.09 -0.82
C THR A 61 15.96 18.29 -1.51
N CYS A 62 15.87 19.26 -2.42
CA CYS A 62 14.62 19.62 -3.11
C CYS A 62 14.37 18.69 -4.32
N LEU A 63 15.41 18.12 -4.94
CA LEU A 63 15.27 17.06 -5.95
C LEU A 63 14.70 15.76 -5.37
N ASP A 64 15.23 15.31 -4.23
CA ASP A 64 14.74 14.13 -3.51
C ASP A 64 13.26 14.32 -3.14
N LEU A 65 12.93 15.50 -2.62
CA LEU A 65 11.56 15.89 -2.29
C LEU A 65 10.65 15.84 -3.53
N ALA A 66 11.07 16.43 -4.64
CA ALA A 66 10.26 16.48 -5.86
C ALA A 66 9.95 15.08 -6.42
N ALA A 67 10.91 14.15 -6.31
CA ALA A 67 10.73 12.78 -6.76
C ALA A 67 9.89 11.93 -5.79
N GLY A 68 10.05 12.13 -4.47
CA GLY A 68 9.50 11.23 -3.45
C GLY A 68 8.19 11.69 -2.81
N LEU A 69 7.87 12.99 -2.78
CA LEU A 69 6.81 13.53 -1.94
C LEU A 69 5.41 13.05 -2.34
N VAL A 70 5.07 13.16 -3.63
CA VAL A 70 3.74 12.77 -4.13
C VAL A 70 3.50 11.26 -3.98
N PRO A 71 4.43 10.36 -4.36
CA PRO A 71 4.32 8.94 -4.06
C PRO A 71 4.16 8.64 -2.56
N ALA A 72 4.92 9.31 -1.69
CA ALA A 72 4.84 9.12 -0.24
C ALA A 72 3.47 9.52 0.32
N LEU A 73 2.93 10.68 -0.09
CA LEU A 73 1.59 11.12 0.32
C LEU A 73 0.50 10.16 -0.15
N ARG A 74 0.58 9.67 -1.40
CA ARG A 74 -0.36 8.67 -1.91
C ARG A 74 -0.32 7.37 -1.11
N HIS A 75 0.88 6.91 -0.75
CA HIS A 75 1.06 5.72 0.09
C HIS A 75 0.47 5.93 1.48
N LEU A 76 0.80 7.05 2.14
CA LEU A 76 0.26 7.43 3.44
C LEU A 76 -1.27 7.36 3.45
N LEU A 77 -1.93 8.05 2.51
CA LEU A 77 -3.39 8.07 2.43
C LEU A 77 -3.95 6.67 2.13
N ALA A 78 -3.31 5.90 1.25
CA ALA A 78 -3.77 4.56 0.91
C ALA A 78 -3.68 3.59 2.10
N VAL A 79 -2.60 3.64 2.87
CA VAL A 79 -2.42 2.87 4.11
C VAL A 79 -3.47 3.27 5.15
N MET A 80 -3.59 4.58 5.43
CA MET A 80 -4.47 5.06 6.50
C MET A 80 -5.97 4.91 6.18
N THR A 81 -6.34 4.89 4.91
CA THR A 81 -7.73 4.67 4.47
C THR A 81 -8.07 3.21 4.19
N ARG A 82 -7.12 2.28 4.34
CA ARG A 82 -7.29 0.88 3.94
C ARG A 82 -7.74 0.73 2.50
N ALA A 83 -7.31 1.62 1.62
CA ALA A 83 -7.64 1.55 0.21
C ALA A 83 -7.03 0.30 -0.48
N SER A 84 -6.13 -0.40 0.20
CA SER A 84 -5.64 -1.73 -0.17
C SER A 84 -5.12 -2.48 1.05
N ASP A 85 -5.65 -3.68 1.31
CA ASP A 85 -5.21 -4.59 2.38
C ASP A 85 -3.80 -5.18 2.13
N ARG A 86 -3.19 -4.89 0.97
CA ARG A 86 -1.87 -5.40 0.55
C ARG A 86 -0.73 -4.42 0.81
N LEU A 87 -1.00 -3.21 1.30
CA LEU A 87 0.04 -2.21 1.58
C LEU A 87 0.79 -2.47 2.89
N VAL A 88 0.20 -3.30 3.76
CA VAL A 88 0.79 -3.69 5.04
C VAL A 88 1.10 -5.18 4.98
N GLU A 89 2.29 -5.50 4.50
CA GLU A 89 2.80 -6.87 4.53
C GLU A 89 3.24 -7.18 5.97
N THR A 90 2.46 -7.99 6.70
CA THR A 90 2.82 -8.46 8.06
C THR A 90 4.08 -9.32 8.09
N ARG A 91 4.64 -9.65 6.93
CA ARG A 91 5.99 -10.14 6.72
C ARG A 91 6.45 -9.66 5.34
N TRP A 92 7.67 -9.14 5.29
CA TRP A 92 8.43 -8.76 4.08
C TRP A 92 8.17 -7.34 3.58
N CYS A 93 9.16 -6.46 3.74
CA CYS A 93 9.25 -5.23 2.96
C CYS A 93 10.26 -5.50 1.83
N ALA A 94 9.84 -6.24 0.80
CA ALA A 94 10.75 -6.71 -0.25
C ALA A 94 11.15 -5.65 -1.28
N LEU A 95 10.68 -4.39 -1.16
CA LEU A 95 10.85 -3.38 -2.21
C LEU A 95 11.30 -1.97 -1.77
N GLY A 96 11.81 -1.73 -0.55
CA GLY A 96 12.38 -0.40 -0.32
C GLY A 96 12.96 -0.15 1.04
N ARG A 97 14.29 -0.26 1.16
CA ARG A 97 15.22 0.48 2.03
C ARG A 97 14.91 0.62 3.54
N CYS A 98 13.79 0.14 4.07
CA CYS A 98 13.59 0.07 5.51
C CYS A 98 14.53 -1.02 6.03
N HIS A 99 15.44 -0.66 6.92
CA HIS A 99 16.53 -1.52 7.36
C HIS A 99 16.03 -2.74 8.17
N GLY A 100 15.61 -3.80 7.48
CA GLY A 100 15.48 -5.14 8.07
C GLY A 100 14.10 -5.78 7.98
N THR A 101 14.05 -7.01 8.47
CA THR A 101 12.84 -7.82 8.59
C THR A 101 12.14 -7.46 9.90
N TYR A 102 11.00 -6.78 9.82
CA TYR A 102 10.24 -6.41 11.02
C TYR A 102 9.11 -7.43 11.26
N HIS A 103 9.09 -7.99 12.46
CA HIS A 103 7.91 -8.71 12.98
C HIS A 103 7.15 -7.76 13.89
N HIS A 104 5.95 -7.37 13.47
CA HIS A 104 5.07 -6.53 14.28
C HIS A 104 4.22 -7.40 15.21
N ALA A 105 4.03 -6.94 16.45
CA ALA A 105 3.27 -7.65 17.47
C ALA A 105 1.75 -7.63 17.21
N SER A 106 1.27 -6.72 16.35
CA SER A 106 -0.13 -6.54 15.97
C SER A 106 -0.24 -5.91 14.58
N ASP A 107 -1.42 -6.03 13.97
CA ASP A 107 -1.75 -5.33 12.73
C ASP A 107 -1.63 -3.80 12.93
N GLU A 108 -2.05 -3.26 14.07
CA GLU A 108 -1.85 -1.84 14.41
C GLU A 108 -0.38 -1.43 14.29
N ALA A 109 0.53 -2.22 14.88
CA ALA A 109 1.95 -1.91 14.84
C ALA A 109 2.51 -1.96 13.40
N ALA A 110 1.99 -2.85 12.55
CA ALA A 110 2.38 -2.92 11.14
C ALA A 110 1.90 -1.71 10.34
N TYR A 111 0.62 -1.33 10.49
CA TYR A 111 0.07 -0.13 9.83
C TYR A 111 0.76 1.15 10.28
N ARG A 112 1.08 1.26 11.58
CA ARG A 112 1.84 2.38 12.13
C ARG A 112 3.25 2.45 11.56
N HIS A 113 3.92 1.32 11.40
CA HIS A 113 5.27 1.26 10.85
C HIS A 113 5.34 1.87 9.44
N GLU A 114 4.39 1.50 8.58
CA GLU A 114 4.32 1.95 7.17
C GLU A 114 4.20 3.48 7.02
N ILE A 115 3.71 4.16 8.06
CA ILE A 115 3.56 5.62 8.06
C ILE A 115 4.60 6.31 8.95
N THR A 116 5.59 5.60 9.49
CA THR A 116 6.67 6.25 10.25
C THR A 116 7.52 7.10 9.31
N PRO A 117 8.03 8.26 9.77
CA PRO A 117 8.87 9.11 8.94
C PRO A 117 10.09 8.39 8.37
N VAL A 118 10.72 7.53 9.19
CA VAL A 118 11.88 6.72 8.78
C VAL A 118 11.52 5.74 7.65
N HIS A 119 10.37 5.05 7.76
CA HIS A 119 9.94 4.12 6.72
C HIS A 119 9.61 4.87 5.42
N LEU A 120 8.84 5.96 5.50
CA LEU A 120 8.48 6.77 4.33
C LEU A 120 9.73 7.34 3.65
N ALA A 121 10.67 7.87 4.44
CA ALA A 121 11.94 8.39 3.96
C ALA A 121 12.74 7.33 3.20
N ALA A 122 12.93 6.18 3.83
CA ALA A 122 13.62 5.07 3.20
C ALA A 122 12.93 4.61 1.91
N ARG A 123 11.61 4.39 1.95
CA ARG A 123 10.83 3.83 0.85
C ARG A 123 10.77 4.74 -0.37
N PHE A 124 10.60 6.04 -0.15
CA PHE A 124 10.38 7.02 -1.22
C PHE A 124 11.60 7.89 -1.53
N GLY A 125 12.73 7.65 -0.85
CA GLY A 125 13.96 8.42 -1.05
C GLY A 125 13.89 9.84 -0.48
N LEU A 126 13.04 10.08 0.52
CA LEU A 126 13.01 11.36 1.24
C LEU A 126 14.04 11.36 2.38
N ARG A 127 14.31 12.53 2.95
CA ARG A 127 14.94 12.64 4.27
C ARG A 127 13.90 12.45 5.37
N THR A 128 14.29 11.93 6.53
CA THR A 128 13.38 11.67 7.66
C THR A 128 12.60 12.92 8.05
N TRP A 129 13.29 14.06 8.18
CA TRP A 129 12.64 15.33 8.53
C TRP A 129 11.64 15.81 7.45
N GLN A 130 11.85 15.49 6.17
CA GLN A 130 10.90 15.82 5.10
C GLN A 130 9.62 14.97 5.25
N ALA A 131 9.78 13.69 5.58
CA ALA A 131 8.66 12.80 5.88
C ALA A 131 7.90 13.23 7.15
N GLU A 132 8.59 13.75 8.17
CA GLU A 132 7.96 14.36 9.36
C GLU A 132 7.10 15.56 8.99
N ARG A 133 7.63 16.50 8.20
CA ARG A 133 6.89 17.68 7.73
C ARG A 133 5.68 17.29 6.88
N LEU A 134 5.80 16.26 6.04
CA LEU A 134 4.68 15.69 5.29
C LEU A 134 3.58 15.17 6.21
N LEU A 135 3.93 14.33 7.19
CA LEU A 135 2.97 13.73 8.12
C LEU A 135 2.26 14.79 8.97
N ASP A 136 3.00 15.81 9.42
CA ASP A 136 2.46 16.91 10.22
C ASP A 136 1.50 17.80 9.41
N ALA A 137 1.89 18.18 8.19
CA ALA A 137 1.05 18.98 7.31
C ALA A 137 -0.23 18.22 6.91
N ALA A 138 -0.10 16.94 6.53
CA ALA A 138 -1.25 16.09 6.21
C ALA A 138 -2.16 15.90 7.43
N GLY A 139 -1.59 15.58 8.59
CA GLY A 139 -2.35 15.41 9.83
C GLY A 139 -3.11 16.68 10.19
N THR A 140 -2.46 17.83 10.17
CA THR A 140 -3.09 19.13 10.44
C THR A 140 -4.26 19.40 9.49
N ALA A 141 -4.06 19.21 8.18
CA ALA A 141 -5.10 19.45 7.19
C ALA A 141 -6.32 18.53 7.38
N TRP A 142 -6.10 17.22 7.53
CA TRP A 142 -7.18 16.24 7.66
C TRP A 142 -7.91 16.32 9.01
N LEU A 143 -7.21 16.61 10.10
CA LEU A 143 -7.83 16.82 11.41
C LEU A 143 -8.61 18.14 11.49
N ALA A 144 -8.24 19.15 10.71
CA ALA A 144 -9.00 20.40 10.64
C ALA A 144 -10.39 20.20 10.00
N ALA A 145 -10.51 19.26 9.05
CA ALA A 145 -11.76 18.94 8.35
C ALA A 145 -12.58 17.81 8.98
N ALA A 146 -12.07 17.15 10.02
CA ALA A 146 -12.73 16.01 10.65
C ALA A 146 -14.00 16.42 11.42
N ASP A 147 -15.03 15.56 11.39
CA ASP A 147 -16.20 15.70 12.25
C ASP A 147 -15.85 15.28 13.68
N LEU A 148 -15.49 16.26 14.51
CA LEU A 148 -15.05 16.06 15.89
C LEU A 148 -16.16 15.50 16.80
N THR A 149 -17.41 15.37 16.34
CA THR A 149 -18.52 14.85 17.14
C THR A 149 -18.58 13.32 17.19
N LEU A 150 -17.87 12.63 16.29
CA LEU A 150 -17.93 11.16 16.19
C LEU A 150 -17.02 10.44 17.19
N VAL A 151 -16.01 11.15 17.71
CA VAL A 151 -15.04 10.62 18.69
C VAL A 151 -15.21 11.41 19.99
N ASP A 152 -15.43 10.73 21.11
CA ASP A 152 -15.75 11.37 22.40
C ASP A 152 -14.67 12.37 22.85
N GLU A 153 -13.40 12.06 22.57
CA GLU A 153 -12.26 12.91 22.91
C GLU A 153 -12.01 14.03 21.88
N GLY A 154 -12.88 14.19 20.88
CA GLY A 154 -12.80 15.20 19.84
C GLY A 154 -11.44 15.20 19.13
N ARG A 155 -10.80 16.38 19.07
CA ARG A 155 -9.51 16.56 18.34
C ARG A 155 -8.39 15.68 18.89
N GLU A 156 -8.32 15.46 20.20
CA GLU A 156 -7.29 14.61 20.79
C GLU A 156 -7.50 13.15 20.40
N GLY A 157 -8.74 12.69 20.37
CA GLY A 157 -9.10 11.36 19.88
C GLY A 157 -8.68 11.15 18.42
N TYR A 158 -8.98 12.11 17.55
CA TYR A 158 -8.55 12.07 16.15
C TYR A 158 -7.02 12.10 15.99
N ALA A 159 -6.29 12.84 16.82
CA ALA A 159 -4.82 12.79 16.82
C ALA A 159 -4.30 11.39 17.18
N ARG A 160 -4.91 10.71 18.16
CA ARG A 160 -4.56 9.32 18.49
C ARG A 160 -4.89 8.36 17.35
N LEU A 161 -6.03 8.53 16.68
CA LEU A 161 -6.40 7.73 15.51
C LEU A 161 -5.43 7.92 14.33
N TRP A 162 -5.02 9.17 14.08
CA TRP A 162 -4.00 9.48 13.08
C TRP A 162 -2.68 8.77 13.39
N SER A 163 -2.20 8.87 14.63
CA SER A 163 -1.00 8.15 15.09
C SER A 163 -1.16 6.62 15.05
N ALA A 164 -2.39 6.12 15.12
CA ALA A 164 -2.73 4.71 14.96
C ALA A 164 -2.96 4.31 13.49
N ALA A 165 -2.55 5.14 12.51
CA ALA A 165 -2.74 4.90 11.08
C ALA A 165 -4.21 4.71 10.65
N ILE A 166 -5.13 5.46 11.26
CA ILE A 166 -6.55 5.50 10.91
C ILE A 166 -6.89 6.89 10.40
N HIS A 167 -7.30 6.96 9.14
CA HIS A 167 -7.69 8.21 8.49
C HIS A 167 -9.05 8.73 9.02
N PRO A 168 -9.27 10.06 9.13
CA PRO A 168 -10.57 10.60 9.57
C PRO A 168 -11.79 10.13 8.77
N GLU A 169 -11.65 9.93 7.47
CA GLU A 169 -12.70 9.38 6.58
C GLU A 169 -13.13 7.94 6.93
N LEU A 170 -12.32 7.17 7.66
CA LEU A 170 -12.72 5.84 8.13
C LEU A 170 -13.62 5.90 9.35
N VAL A 171 -13.58 6.96 10.13
CA VAL A 171 -14.29 7.06 11.42
C VAL A 171 -15.80 6.90 11.25
N PRO A 172 -16.49 7.59 10.30
CA PRO A 172 -17.91 7.36 10.07
C PRO A 172 -18.26 5.92 9.67
N ARG A 173 -17.37 5.24 8.92
CA ARG A 173 -17.56 3.85 8.49
C ARG A 173 -17.41 2.87 9.65
N LEU A 174 -16.40 3.07 10.48
CA LEU A 174 -16.15 2.25 11.66
C LEU A 174 -17.24 2.44 12.73
N LEU A 175 -17.84 3.63 12.83
CA LEU A 175 -18.96 3.89 13.73
C LEU A 175 -20.19 3.01 13.41
N LEU A 176 -20.32 2.51 12.18
CA LEU A 176 -21.39 1.57 11.82
C LEU A 176 -21.32 0.23 12.59
N LEU A 177 -20.17 -0.09 13.18
CA LEU A 177 -19.97 -1.28 14.03
C LEU A 177 -20.34 -1.04 15.49
N ALA A 178 -20.66 0.21 15.87
CA ALA A 178 -21.02 0.57 17.23
C ALA A 178 -22.44 0.08 17.59
N PRO A 179 -22.80 0.04 18.89
CA PRO A 179 -24.15 -0.30 19.30
C PRO A 179 -25.22 0.57 18.61
N PRO A 180 -26.42 0.03 18.33
CA PRO A 180 -27.48 0.79 17.69
C PRO A 180 -27.76 2.11 18.42
N ARG A 181 -27.87 3.21 17.67
CA ARG A 181 -28.08 4.59 18.16
C ARG A 181 -26.87 5.26 18.82
N ALA A 182 -25.70 4.63 18.88
CA ALA A 182 -24.46 5.33 19.24
C ALA A 182 -24.22 6.48 18.24
N ARG A 183 -23.99 7.69 18.76
CA ARG A 183 -23.68 8.88 17.96
C ARG A 183 -22.18 9.21 17.96
N SER A 184 -21.47 8.70 18.95
CA SER A 184 -20.04 8.85 19.15
C SER A 184 -19.52 7.61 19.89
N MET A 185 -18.21 7.38 19.81
CA MET A 185 -17.51 6.34 20.56
C MET A 185 -16.13 6.85 21.01
N PRO A 186 -15.49 6.27 22.04
CA PRO A 186 -14.12 6.63 22.41
C PRO A 186 -13.14 6.18 21.32
N TRP A 187 -12.02 6.90 21.12
CA TRP A 187 -11.04 6.59 20.05
C TRP A 187 -10.59 5.12 20.05
N LYS A 188 -10.49 4.49 21.23
CA LYS A 188 -10.09 3.07 21.37
C LYS A 188 -11.04 2.11 20.67
N PHE A 189 -12.34 2.40 20.66
CA PHE A 189 -13.33 1.61 19.92
C PHE A 189 -12.98 1.54 18.43
N PHE A 190 -12.58 2.66 17.82
CA PHE A 190 -12.23 2.71 16.40
C PHE A 190 -10.94 1.95 16.09
N VAL A 191 -9.97 1.96 17.01
CA VAL A 191 -8.76 1.13 16.89
C VAL A 191 -9.12 -0.35 16.97
N ASP A 192 -9.91 -0.75 17.96
CA ASP A 192 -10.35 -2.13 18.11
C ASP A 192 -11.23 -2.58 16.92
N ALA A 193 -12.06 -1.69 16.37
CA ALA A 193 -12.85 -1.96 15.18
C ALA A 193 -11.98 -2.09 13.90
N ALA A 194 -10.93 -1.28 13.77
CA ALA A 194 -10.03 -1.30 12.62
C ALA A 194 -9.04 -2.47 12.64
N TYR A 195 -8.69 -3.01 13.81
CA TYR A 195 -7.63 -4.02 13.97
C TYR A 195 -8.06 -5.31 14.68
N GLY A 196 -9.16 -5.31 15.43
CA GLY A 196 -9.59 -6.42 16.30
C GLY A 196 -10.32 -7.56 15.58
N GLY A 197 -10.55 -7.46 14.27
CA GLY A 197 -11.33 -8.43 13.49
C GLY A 197 -10.64 -9.76 13.17
N ALA A 198 -9.37 -9.97 13.55
CA ALA A 198 -8.68 -11.22 13.23
C ALA A 198 -7.64 -11.62 14.30
N SER A 199 -8.04 -12.53 15.19
CA SER A 199 -7.10 -13.49 15.76
C SER A 199 -6.59 -14.39 14.62
N ARG A 200 -5.66 -13.89 13.81
CA ARG A 200 -4.91 -14.70 12.83
C ARG A 200 -3.83 -15.44 13.61
N VAL A 201 -3.99 -16.76 13.64
CA VAL A 201 -3.09 -17.73 14.25
C VAL A 201 -1.62 -17.39 13.98
N ARG A 202 -0.87 -17.15 15.06
CA ARG A 202 0.60 -17.04 15.06
C ARG A 202 1.21 -18.40 14.66
N PRO A 203 2.01 -18.51 13.58
CA PRO A 203 2.85 -19.69 13.38
C PRO A 203 3.99 -19.67 14.42
N PRO A 204 4.47 -20.84 14.89
CA PRO A 204 5.55 -20.90 15.87
C PRO A 204 6.82 -20.24 15.30
N ALA A 205 7.59 -19.59 16.18
CA ALA A 205 8.88 -19.02 15.85
C ALA A 205 9.81 -20.15 15.35
N GLN A 206 10.42 -19.96 14.18
CA GLN A 206 11.57 -20.76 13.77
C GLN A 206 12.82 -19.91 13.96
N ASP A 207 13.79 -20.53 14.62
CA ASP A 207 15.01 -19.92 15.14
C ASP A 207 15.79 -19.14 14.09
N ALA A 208 16.28 -17.98 14.53
CA ALA A 208 17.22 -17.15 13.79
C ALA A 208 18.60 -17.84 13.77
N ALA A 209 18.96 -18.43 12.64
CA ALA A 209 20.34 -18.73 12.31
C ALA A 209 20.54 -18.61 10.79
N ASP A 210 21.61 -17.92 10.43
CA ASP A 210 22.18 -17.74 9.09
C ASP A 210 21.42 -16.83 8.11
N THR A 211 21.79 -15.54 8.14
CA THR A 211 21.53 -14.60 7.03
C THR A 211 22.70 -14.65 6.04
N PRO A 212 22.54 -15.13 4.80
CA PRO A 212 23.55 -14.97 3.77
C PRO A 212 23.47 -13.58 3.14
N LEU A 213 24.62 -12.96 2.91
CA LEU A 213 24.78 -11.76 2.08
C LEU A 213 24.25 -12.05 0.66
N PHE A 214 23.41 -11.18 0.12
CA PHE A 214 22.77 -11.40 -1.18
C PHE A 214 23.79 -11.53 -2.31
N ARG A 215 23.77 -12.71 -2.93
CA ARG A 215 24.34 -13.07 -4.23
C ARG A 215 23.18 -13.13 -5.22
N THR A 216 23.43 -12.85 -6.50
CA THR A 216 22.47 -13.16 -7.57
C THR A 216 22.16 -14.65 -7.52
N PRO A 217 20.88 -15.06 -7.41
CA PRO A 217 20.56 -16.46 -7.25
C PRO A 217 21.04 -17.24 -8.47
N ASP A 218 21.77 -18.32 -8.25
CA ASP A 218 22.23 -19.14 -9.34
C ASP A 218 21.09 -19.97 -9.94
N ALA A 219 21.36 -20.63 -11.07
CA ALA A 219 20.33 -21.38 -11.79
C ALA A 219 19.67 -22.48 -10.92
N ALA A 220 20.37 -23.02 -9.92
CA ALA A 220 19.82 -24.03 -9.03
C ALA A 220 18.89 -23.41 -7.96
N GLU A 221 19.18 -22.20 -7.51
CA GLU A 221 18.32 -21.43 -6.59
C GLU A 221 17.03 -20.97 -7.29
N VAL A 222 17.13 -20.48 -8.53
CA VAL A 222 15.96 -20.17 -9.37
C VAL A 222 15.11 -21.43 -9.59
N GLN A 223 15.74 -22.57 -9.89
CA GLN A 223 15.03 -23.84 -10.05
C GLN A 223 14.33 -24.30 -8.76
N THR A 224 14.93 -24.04 -7.60
CA THR A 224 14.37 -24.38 -6.28
C THR A 224 13.13 -23.52 -5.97
N LEU A 225 13.18 -22.22 -6.30
CA LEU A 225 12.05 -21.30 -6.17
C LEU A 225 10.89 -21.70 -7.09
N VAL A 226 11.19 -21.99 -8.36
CA VAL A 226 10.19 -22.47 -9.33
C VAL A 226 9.58 -23.79 -8.86
N SER A 227 10.39 -24.72 -8.34
CA SER A 227 9.90 -26.01 -7.80
C SER A 227 9.02 -25.83 -6.55
N ARG A 228 9.32 -24.83 -5.71
CA ARG A 228 8.48 -24.48 -4.57
C ARG A 228 7.14 -23.91 -5.02
N TRP A 229 7.14 -22.95 -5.94
CA TRP A 229 5.92 -22.37 -6.51
C TRP A 229 5.07 -23.41 -7.22
N GLN A 230 5.69 -24.29 -8.00
CA GLN A 230 5.01 -25.42 -8.62
C GLN A 230 4.27 -26.23 -7.55
N ARG A 231 4.95 -26.67 -6.48
CA ARG A 231 4.32 -27.42 -5.38
C ARG A 231 3.17 -26.65 -4.72
N GLU A 232 3.33 -25.36 -4.53
CA GLU A 232 2.34 -24.46 -3.93
C GLU A 232 1.07 -24.36 -4.79
N TRP A 233 1.19 -24.07 -6.08
CA TRP A 233 0.06 -24.09 -7.01
C TRP A 233 -0.56 -25.48 -7.15
N HIS A 234 0.27 -26.52 -7.05
CA HIS A 234 -0.23 -27.89 -7.11
C HIS A 234 -1.15 -28.24 -5.93
N ARG A 235 -0.86 -27.70 -4.74
CA ARG A 235 -1.67 -27.91 -3.52
C ARG A 235 -3.06 -27.29 -3.61
N VAL A 236 -3.23 -26.19 -4.34
CA VAL A 236 -4.53 -25.55 -4.57
C VAL A 236 -5.27 -26.09 -5.81
N GLY A 237 -4.71 -27.15 -6.43
CA GLY A 237 -5.29 -27.84 -7.58
C GLY A 237 -5.02 -27.18 -8.92
N CYS A 238 -4.14 -26.19 -8.99
CA CYS A 238 -3.75 -25.53 -10.24
C CYS A 238 -2.50 -26.17 -10.83
N ARG A 239 -2.31 -26.03 -12.16
CA ARG A 239 -1.15 -26.57 -12.89
C ARG A 239 -0.55 -25.52 -13.86
N PRO A 240 0.08 -24.44 -13.33
CA PRO A 240 0.65 -23.40 -14.19
C PRO A 240 1.80 -23.95 -15.06
N GLN A 241 1.80 -23.52 -16.32
CA GLN A 241 2.86 -23.76 -17.31
C GLN A 241 3.90 -22.63 -17.34
N ALA A 242 4.94 -22.74 -18.16
CA ALA A 242 6.05 -21.78 -18.20
C ALA A 242 5.57 -20.34 -18.46
N GLU A 243 4.63 -20.18 -19.38
CA GLU A 243 4.02 -18.91 -19.80
C GLU A 243 3.28 -18.22 -18.64
N HIS A 244 2.68 -19.02 -17.76
CA HIS A 244 2.02 -18.52 -16.57
C HIS A 244 3.01 -17.98 -15.53
N TYR A 245 4.18 -18.62 -15.39
CA TYR A 245 5.24 -18.12 -14.53
C TYR A 245 5.86 -16.83 -15.07
N GLU A 246 5.97 -16.69 -16.40
CA GLU A 246 6.38 -15.43 -17.02
C GLU A 246 5.42 -14.28 -16.68
N LEU A 247 4.10 -14.53 -16.70
CA LEU A 247 3.11 -13.54 -16.27
C LEU A 247 3.26 -13.20 -14.78
N VAL A 248 3.45 -14.20 -13.91
CA VAL A 248 3.67 -13.99 -12.47
C VAL A 248 4.89 -13.10 -12.22
N VAL A 249 6.00 -13.35 -12.92
CA VAL A 249 7.23 -12.55 -12.82
C VAL A 249 7.03 -11.15 -13.40
N ARG A 250 6.44 -11.04 -14.60
CA ARG A 250 6.21 -9.77 -15.31
C ARG A 250 5.30 -8.83 -14.53
N HIS A 251 4.21 -9.36 -13.98
CA HIS A 251 3.23 -8.59 -13.22
C HIS A 251 3.55 -8.50 -11.72
N ARG A 252 4.71 -9.03 -11.31
CA ARG A 252 5.15 -9.10 -9.91
C ARG A 252 4.03 -9.60 -8.99
N ILE A 253 3.30 -10.62 -9.44
CA ILE A 253 2.18 -11.18 -8.69
C ILE A 253 2.76 -11.76 -7.40
N PRO A 254 2.41 -11.20 -6.22
CA PRO A 254 2.98 -11.68 -4.97
C PRO A 254 2.56 -13.14 -4.75
N HIS A 255 3.35 -13.87 -3.97
CA HIS A 255 3.21 -15.29 -3.61
C HIS A 255 1.90 -15.70 -2.90
N LEU A 256 0.85 -14.89 -3.00
CA LEU A 256 -0.49 -15.18 -2.51
C LEU A 256 -1.17 -16.12 -3.51
N LEU A 257 -1.01 -17.43 -3.27
CA LEU A 257 -1.93 -18.42 -3.80
C LEU A 257 -3.34 -18.04 -3.31
N PRO A 258 -4.31 -17.81 -4.20
CA PRO A 258 -5.68 -17.65 -3.76
C PRO A 258 -6.10 -18.89 -2.96
N GLU A 259 -6.93 -18.71 -1.93
CA GLU A 259 -7.40 -19.83 -1.14
C GLU A 259 -8.17 -20.82 -2.04
N PRO A 260 -8.04 -22.15 -1.84
CA PRO A 260 -8.77 -23.14 -2.64
C PRO A 260 -10.26 -22.85 -2.73
N ALA A 261 -10.89 -22.46 -1.61
CA ALA A 261 -12.31 -22.10 -1.55
C ALA A 261 -12.65 -20.82 -2.33
N GLN A 262 -11.71 -19.90 -2.50
CA GLN A 262 -11.89 -18.71 -3.32
C GLN A 262 -11.78 -19.06 -4.81
N ILE A 263 -10.86 -19.93 -5.19
CA ILE A 263 -10.75 -20.48 -6.56
C ILE A 263 -12.04 -21.25 -6.90
N ASP A 264 -12.52 -22.12 -6.01
CA ASP A 264 -13.72 -22.91 -6.21
C ASP A 264 -14.96 -22.04 -6.42
N ARG A 265 -15.15 -21.02 -5.57
CA ARG A 265 -16.27 -20.08 -5.70
C ARG A 265 -16.19 -19.26 -6.99
N THR A 266 -15.00 -18.79 -7.34
CA THR A 266 -14.80 -18.02 -8.57
C THR A 266 -15.02 -18.89 -9.81
N LEU A 267 -14.50 -20.11 -9.81
CA LEU A 267 -14.71 -21.07 -10.88
C LEU A 267 -16.19 -21.42 -11.05
N ALA A 268 -16.93 -21.60 -9.95
CA ALA A 268 -18.37 -21.81 -9.98
C ALA A 268 -19.12 -20.63 -10.61
N LEU A 269 -18.70 -19.39 -10.31
CA LEU A 269 -19.28 -18.18 -10.94
C LEU A 269 -18.96 -18.11 -12.44
N CYS A 270 -17.71 -18.37 -12.84
CA CYS A 270 -17.31 -18.36 -14.24
C CYS A 270 -18.09 -19.40 -15.06
N ARG A 271 -18.32 -20.58 -14.49
CA ARG A 271 -19.10 -21.67 -15.11
C ARG A 271 -20.60 -21.41 -15.23
N LEU A 272 -21.11 -20.33 -14.66
CA LEU A 272 -22.47 -19.88 -14.98
C LEU A 272 -22.55 -19.27 -16.39
N VAL A 273 -21.42 -18.86 -16.96
CA VAL A 273 -21.34 -18.13 -18.23
C VAL A 273 -20.54 -18.88 -19.29
N GLU A 274 -19.49 -19.59 -18.88
CA GLU A 274 -18.62 -20.37 -19.77
C GLU A 274 -18.20 -21.68 -19.09
N ASP A 275 -18.56 -22.82 -19.68
CA ASP A 275 -18.38 -24.14 -19.06
C ASP A 275 -16.89 -24.59 -19.06
N ASP A 276 -16.13 -24.16 -20.07
CA ASP A 276 -14.78 -24.67 -20.36
C ASP A 276 -13.65 -23.87 -19.69
N VAL A 277 -13.93 -23.04 -18.69
CA VAL A 277 -12.89 -22.27 -18.00
C VAL A 277 -12.02 -23.18 -17.13
N ASP A 278 -10.70 -23.14 -17.37
CA ASP A 278 -9.74 -23.93 -16.61
C ASP A 278 -9.51 -23.35 -15.20
N ARG A 279 -9.32 -24.26 -14.24
CA ARG A 279 -9.07 -23.89 -12.84
C ARG A 279 -7.78 -23.09 -12.69
N THR A 280 -6.73 -23.44 -13.44
CA THR A 280 -5.43 -22.77 -13.39
C THR A 280 -5.55 -21.35 -13.90
N ASP A 281 -6.25 -21.16 -15.02
CA ASP A 281 -6.53 -19.83 -15.56
C ASP A 281 -7.32 -18.98 -14.56
N VAL A 282 -8.39 -19.53 -13.93
CA VAL A 282 -9.12 -18.81 -12.87
C VAL A 282 -8.21 -18.47 -11.69
N GLY A 283 -7.37 -19.40 -11.25
CA GLY A 283 -6.43 -19.18 -10.15
C GLY A 283 -5.43 -18.05 -10.45
N ILE A 284 -4.92 -17.98 -11.68
CA ILE A 284 -3.97 -16.95 -12.09
C ILE A 284 -4.68 -15.62 -12.33
N MET A 285 -5.84 -15.61 -12.98
CA MET A 285 -6.67 -14.41 -13.16
C MET A 285 -7.05 -13.81 -11.80
N LEU A 286 -7.39 -14.64 -10.81
CA LEU A 286 -7.70 -14.20 -9.46
C LEU A 286 -6.45 -13.64 -8.75
N ALA A 287 -5.28 -14.24 -8.94
CA ALA A 287 -4.04 -13.71 -8.41
C ALA A 287 -3.66 -12.35 -9.04
N MET A 288 -3.98 -12.16 -10.33
CA MET A 288 -3.77 -10.91 -11.08
C MET A 288 -4.76 -9.80 -10.72
N LEU A 289 -6.05 -10.13 -10.69
CA LEU A 289 -7.15 -9.16 -10.55
C LEU A 289 -7.59 -8.94 -9.10
N GLY A 290 -7.23 -9.84 -8.18
CA GLY A 290 -7.51 -9.76 -6.75
C GLY A 290 -8.94 -10.15 -6.34
N GLU A 291 -9.93 -9.90 -7.19
CA GLU A 291 -11.36 -10.04 -6.85
C GLU A 291 -12.11 -11.05 -7.74
N PRO A 292 -12.91 -11.98 -7.16
CA PRO A 292 -13.71 -12.96 -7.91
C PRO A 292 -14.65 -12.33 -8.95
N ILE A 293 -15.24 -11.18 -8.65
CA ILE A 293 -16.19 -10.52 -9.54
C ILE A 293 -15.52 -9.99 -10.81
N LEU A 294 -14.26 -9.53 -10.71
CA LEU A 294 -13.50 -9.06 -11.88
C LEU A 294 -13.12 -10.23 -12.80
N VAL A 295 -12.82 -11.39 -12.21
CA VAL A 295 -12.54 -12.62 -12.97
C VAL A 295 -13.80 -13.09 -13.71
N ALA A 296 -14.95 -13.15 -13.04
CA ALA A 296 -16.21 -13.53 -13.67
C ALA A 296 -16.64 -12.54 -14.77
N THR A 297 -16.42 -11.25 -14.56
CA THR A 297 -16.67 -10.20 -15.57
C THR A 297 -15.77 -10.37 -16.79
N ALA A 298 -14.48 -10.67 -16.59
CA ALA A 298 -13.56 -10.95 -17.69
C ALA A 298 -14.00 -12.18 -18.50
N VAL A 299 -14.42 -13.26 -17.83
CA VAL A 299 -14.96 -14.46 -18.47
C VAL A 299 -16.24 -14.14 -19.26
N GLN A 300 -17.15 -13.34 -18.70
CA GLN A 300 -18.36 -12.90 -19.41
C GLN A 300 -18.06 -12.10 -20.69
N HIS A 301 -16.91 -11.41 -20.74
CA HIS A 301 -16.41 -10.72 -21.93
C HIS A 301 -15.54 -11.61 -22.84
N GLY A 302 -15.55 -12.92 -22.64
CA GLY A 302 -14.85 -13.90 -23.46
C GLY A 302 -13.34 -13.98 -23.20
N ILE A 303 -12.89 -13.60 -22.01
CA ILE A 303 -11.51 -13.82 -21.54
C ILE A 303 -11.51 -15.06 -20.65
N THR A 304 -11.22 -16.21 -21.25
CA THR A 304 -11.26 -17.52 -20.57
C THR A 304 -9.90 -18.04 -20.15
N SER A 305 -8.82 -17.36 -20.56
CA SER A 305 -7.43 -17.68 -20.20
C SER A 305 -6.70 -16.49 -19.59
N ALA A 306 -5.84 -16.78 -18.61
CA ALA A 306 -4.91 -15.84 -18.01
C ALA A 306 -3.86 -15.31 -19.00
N LEU A 307 -3.61 -16.05 -20.07
CA LEU A 307 -2.67 -15.68 -21.13
C LEU A 307 -3.28 -14.70 -22.16
N ASP A 308 -4.58 -14.40 -22.05
CA ASP A 308 -5.22 -13.46 -22.97
C ASP A 308 -4.64 -12.05 -22.78
N PRO A 309 -4.10 -11.41 -23.83
CA PRO A 309 -3.48 -10.09 -23.72
C PRO A 309 -4.45 -8.99 -23.27
N ARG A 310 -5.76 -9.17 -23.45
CA ARG A 310 -6.80 -8.24 -22.97
C ARG A 310 -6.88 -8.22 -21.45
N LEU A 311 -6.53 -9.32 -20.78
CA LEU A 311 -6.48 -9.37 -19.33
C LEU A 311 -5.43 -8.41 -18.75
N ASN A 312 -4.30 -8.23 -19.44
CA ASN A 312 -3.26 -7.28 -19.03
C ASN A 312 -3.77 -5.84 -19.05
N ALA A 313 -4.66 -5.49 -20.00
CA ALA A 313 -5.31 -4.18 -20.02
C ALA A 313 -6.24 -3.99 -18.82
N ILE A 314 -6.95 -5.03 -18.37
CA ILE A 314 -7.82 -4.99 -17.19
C ILE A 314 -6.97 -4.90 -15.90
N ALA A 315 -5.89 -5.69 -15.81
CA ALA A 315 -4.98 -5.67 -14.67
C ALA A 315 -4.21 -4.34 -14.53
N THR A 316 -4.03 -3.59 -15.62
CA THR A 316 -3.34 -2.28 -15.63
C THR A 316 -4.27 -1.07 -15.61
N ARG A 317 -5.56 -1.23 -15.95
CA ARG A 317 -6.60 -0.19 -15.92
C ARG A 317 -7.60 -0.48 -14.81
N GLY A 318 -7.27 -0.10 -13.58
CA GLY A 318 -8.23 -0.14 -12.47
C GLY A 318 -9.30 0.95 -12.55
N GLU A 319 -10.09 0.99 -13.62
CA GLU A 319 -11.34 1.77 -13.71
C GLU A 319 -12.51 0.82 -14.04
N PRO A 320 -13.65 0.90 -13.33
CA PRO A 320 -14.85 0.16 -13.71
C PRO A 320 -15.58 0.87 -14.86
N VAL A 321 -16.11 0.08 -15.80
CA VAL A 321 -17.31 0.45 -16.58
C VAL A 321 -18.53 0.08 -15.75
#